data_AF-A0A9D4IDM6-F1
#
_entry.id   AF-A0A9D4IDM6-F1
#
_cell.length_a   1.000
_cell.length_b   1.000
_cell.length_c   1.000
_cell.angle_alpha   90.00
_cell.angle_beta   90.00
_cell.angle_gamma   90.00
#
_symmetry.space_group_name_H-M   'P 1'
#
loop_
_entity.id
_entity.type
_entity.pdbx_description
1 polymer ?
#
loop_
_entity_poly.entity_id
_entity_poly.type
_entity_poly.pdbx_seq_one_letter_code
_entity_poly.pdbx_strand_id
1 'polypeptide(L)'
;MTDGFCRICPERCFWNQHANTPYIFDYITVDETKTYAEMKKKYEEASGKLLTQEQVLDKMREELDEIDDMIQTMMLVVRDCNIRLGKIALRPNPLSMTQHIDLMIESETMEKKDGWYERVQTLYRFRKRAQVVNDAESFFKEAINLGVTGNRREDKETIFQRFRDKFEGKRHTDGQPTSNSSETSTVEEPNACNEQQQTDDSDITK
;
A
#
# COMPACT_ATOMS: atom_id res chain seq x y z
N MET A 1 -33.26 35.34 19.12
CA MET A 1 -32.12 34.40 19.04
C MET A 1 -31.09 34.88 20.04
N THR A 2 -30.85 34.17 21.15
CA THR A 2 -30.45 34.84 22.40
C THR A 2 -28.99 34.79 22.81
N ASP A 3 -28.09 34.05 22.14
CA ASP A 3 -26.72 33.92 22.68
C ASP A 3 -25.60 34.38 21.75
N GLY A 4 -25.85 34.83 20.52
CA GLY A 4 -24.80 35.42 19.67
C GLY A 4 -23.66 34.47 19.22
N PHE A 5 -23.69 33.19 19.61
CA PHE A 5 -22.69 32.18 19.26
C PHE A 5 -23.19 31.20 18.19
N CYS A 6 -22.28 30.80 17.30
CA CYS A 6 -22.51 29.78 16.29
C CYS A 6 -22.61 28.39 16.94
N ARG A 7 -23.59 27.58 16.49
CA ARG A 7 -23.80 26.20 16.99
C ARG A 7 -23.16 25.13 16.11
N ILE A 8 -22.72 25.50 14.92
CA ILE A 8 -22.15 24.58 13.92
C ILE A 8 -20.64 24.47 14.09
N CYS A 9 -19.97 25.58 14.41
CA CYS A 9 -18.53 25.60 14.53
C CYS A 9 -18.08 24.88 15.81
N PRO A 10 -17.01 24.05 15.73
CA PRO A 10 -16.52 23.28 16.87
C PRO A 10 -16.12 24.18 18.05
N GLU A 11 -15.64 25.39 17.77
CA GLU A 11 -15.21 26.36 18.77
C GLU A 11 -16.31 27.34 19.22
N ARG A 12 -17.54 27.19 18.71
CA ARG A 12 -18.70 28.04 19.06
C ARG A 12 -18.41 29.55 18.94
N CYS A 13 -17.75 29.96 17.86
CA CYS A 13 -17.34 31.35 17.67
C CYS A 13 -18.55 32.31 17.63
N PHE A 14 -18.31 33.58 17.97
CA PHE A 14 -19.36 34.61 17.92
C PHE A 14 -19.71 34.94 16.45
N TRP A 15 -20.97 35.28 16.15
CA TRP A 15 -21.44 35.49 14.77
C TRP A 15 -20.63 36.54 13.97
N ASN A 16 -20.01 37.51 14.64
CA ASN A 16 -19.16 38.52 13.98
C ASN A 16 -17.86 37.95 13.38
N GLN A 17 -17.46 36.74 13.77
CA GLN A 17 -16.31 36.04 13.20
C GLN A 17 -16.71 35.15 12.01
N HIS A 18 -18.01 35.02 11.74
CA HIS A 18 -18.51 34.31 10.58
C HIS A 18 -18.91 35.30 9.49
N ALA A 19 -18.27 35.16 8.33
CA ALA A 19 -18.72 35.80 7.11
C ALA A 19 -18.93 34.71 6.06
N ASN A 20 -20.08 34.72 5.39
CA ASN A 20 -20.27 33.86 4.23
C ASN A 20 -19.36 34.39 3.11
N THR A 21 -18.47 33.54 2.61
CA THR A 21 -17.73 33.85 1.39
C THR A 21 -18.67 33.77 0.19
N PRO A 22 -18.53 34.64 -0.82
CA PRO A 22 -19.38 34.61 -2.01
C PRO A 22 -19.06 33.45 -2.97
N TYR A 23 -18.06 32.62 -2.63
CA TYR A 23 -17.62 31.48 -3.42
C TYR A 23 -17.45 30.23 -2.55
N ILE A 24 -17.56 29.08 -3.21
CA ILE A 24 -17.33 27.74 -2.65
C ILE A 24 -16.09 27.20 -3.36
N PHE A 25 -15.15 26.63 -2.59
CA PHE A 25 -14.04 25.90 -3.19
C PHE A 25 -14.50 24.49 -3.52
N ASP A 26 -14.36 24.10 -4.78
CA ASP A 26 -14.59 22.73 -5.24
C ASP A 26 -13.30 22.19 -5.83
N TYR A 27 -12.95 20.94 -5.50
CA TYR A 27 -11.73 20.30 -5.97
C TYR A 27 -12.10 19.38 -7.14
N ILE A 28 -11.72 19.79 -8.34
CA ILE A 28 -11.95 19.03 -9.55
C ILE A 28 -10.64 18.34 -9.93
N THR A 29 -10.69 17.01 -10.09
CA THR A 29 -9.59 16.25 -10.69
C THR A 29 -9.64 16.45 -12.20
N VAL A 30 -8.56 16.99 -12.77
CA VAL A 30 -8.41 17.20 -14.22
C VAL A 30 -7.25 16.36 -14.71
N ASP A 31 -7.46 15.63 -15.80
CA ASP A 31 -6.40 14.90 -16.48
C ASP A 31 -5.47 15.89 -17.19
N GLU A 32 -4.22 15.96 -16.75
CA GLU A 32 -3.19 16.82 -17.35
C GLU A 32 -2.08 15.95 -17.95
N THR A 33 -1.72 16.22 -19.20
CA THR A 33 -0.53 15.63 -19.80
C THR A 33 0.71 16.33 -19.27
N LYS A 34 1.53 15.61 -18.50
CA LYS A 34 2.81 16.11 -17.96
C LYS A 34 3.95 15.33 -18.57
N THR A 35 5.00 16.04 -18.96
CA THR A 35 6.21 15.40 -19.44
C THR A 35 7.06 14.92 -18.27
N TYR A 36 7.82 13.84 -18.47
CA TYR A 36 8.74 13.33 -17.45
C TYR A 36 9.74 14.41 -16.99
N ALA A 37 10.23 15.23 -17.91
CA ALA A 37 11.17 16.31 -17.62
C ALA A 37 10.58 17.37 -16.67
N GLU A 38 9.31 17.76 -16.88
CA GLU A 38 8.62 18.71 -16.00
C GLU A 38 8.39 18.15 -14.60
N MET A 39 7.98 16.88 -14.52
CA MET A 39 7.78 16.19 -13.24
C MET A 39 9.09 16.05 -12.48
N LYS A 40 10.17 15.64 -13.18
CA LYS A 40 11.52 15.53 -12.62
C LYS A 40 11.98 16.88 -12.07
N LYS A 41 11.86 17.95 -12.86
CA LYS A 41 12.30 19.30 -12.46
C LYS A 41 11.60 19.79 -11.19
N LYS A 42 10.27 19.63 -11.10
CA LYS A 42 9.50 19.99 -9.89
C LYS A 42 9.95 19.22 -8.66
N TYR A 43 10.25 17.93 -8.82
CA TYR A 43 10.75 17.09 -7.74
C TYR A 43 12.17 17.50 -7.31
N GLU A 44 13.06 17.79 -8.26
CA GLU A 44 14.42 18.29 -7.97
C GLU A 44 14.39 19.65 -7.25
N GLU A 45 13.50 20.56 -7.66
CA GLU A 45 13.27 21.85 -7.00
C GLU A 45 12.75 21.67 -5.57
N ALA A 46 11.79 20.76 -5.35
CA ALA A 46 11.23 20.49 -4.02
C ALA A 46 12.21 19.76 -3.09
N SER A 47 13.01 18.84 -3.63
CA SER A 47 13.99 18.03 -2.88
C SER A 47 15.34 18.72 -2.70
N GLY A 48 15.62 19.79 -3.47
CA GLY A 48 16.87 20.53 -3.45
C GLY A 48 18.08 19.75 -3.98
N LYS A 49 17.87 18.63 -4.67
CA LYS A 49 18.91 17.73 -5.17
C LYS A 49 18.64 17.37 -6.64
N LEU A 50 19.69 17.38 -7.45
CA LEU A 50 19.65 16.82 -8.81
C LEU A 50 19.66 15.30 -8.71
N LEU A 51 18.69 14.64 -9.34
CA LEU A 51 18.56 13.19 -9.29
C LEU A 51 18.96 12.60 -10.64
N THR A 52 19.84 11.61 -10.62
CA THR A 52 20.08 10.77 -11.81
C THR A 52 18.88 9.85 -12.02
N GLN A 53 18.70 9.36 -13.25
CA GLN A 53 17.57 8.45 -13.56
C GLN A 53 17.61 7.18 -12.70
N GLU A 54 18.79 6.66 -12.41
CA GLU A 54 19.02 5.52 -11.52
C GLU A 54 18.56 5.81 -10.09
N GLN A 55 18.92 6.96 -9.53
CA GLN A 55 18.50 7.36 -8.18
C GLN A 55 16.98 7.50 -8.05
N VAL A 56 16.29 7.94 -9.11
CA VAL A 56 14.82 7.99 -9.12
C VAL A 56 14.24 6.57 -9.08
N LEU A 57 14.78 5.65 -9.86
CA LEU A 57 14.31 4.25 -9.86
C LEU A 57 14.57 3.55 -8.52
N ASP A 58 15.72 3.83 -7.89
CA ASP A 58 16.06 3.24 -6.60
C ASP A 58 15.14 3.75 -5.49
N LYS A 59 14.88 5.06 -5.43
CA LYS A 59 13.89 5.61 -4.49
C LYS A 59 12.50 5.02 -4.69
N MET A 60 12.06 4.88 -5.94
CA MET A 60 10.76 4.26 -6.24
C MET A 60 10.69 2.81 -5.75
N ARG A 61 11.80 2.05 -5.83
CA ARG A 61 11.87 0.70 -5.26
C ARG A 61 11.82 0.74 -3.73
N GLU A 62 12.58 1.63 -3.10
CA GLU A 62 12.57 1.79 -1.64
C GLU A 62 11.16 2.12 -1.13
N GLU A 63 10.46 3.06 -1.76
CA GLU A 63 9.07 3.40 -1.42
C GLU A 63 8.11 2.22 -1.58
N LEU A 64 8.28 1.41 -2.63
CA LEU A 64 7.48 0.19 -2.84
C LEU A 64 7.74 -0.85 -1.74
N ASP A 65 9.00 -1.07 -1.37
CA ASP A 65 9.39 -2.01 -0.32
C ASP A 65 8.84 -1.56 1.04
N GLU A 66 8.91 -0.27 1.37
CA GLU A 66 8.32 0.30 2.58
C GLU A 66 6.80 0.10 2.65
N ILE A 67 6.11 0.29 1.52
CA ILE A 67 4.67 0.04 1.43
C ILE A 67 4.37 -1.44 1.62
N ASP A 68 5.12 -2.36 1.02
CA ASP A 68 4.90 -3.80 1.20
C ASP A 68 5.14 -4.22 2.65
N ASP A 69 6.19 -3.73 3.30
CA ASP A 69 6.47 -3.97 4.72
C ASP A 69 5.33 -3.45 5.63
N MET A 70 4.79 -2.27 5.33
CA MET A 70 3.62 -1.72 6.02
C MET A 70 2.39 -2.62 5.82
N ILE A 71 2.11 -3.06 4.59
CA ILE A 71 0.99 -3.95 4.29
C ILE A 71 1.13 -5.29 5.02
N GLN A 72 2.32 -5.89 5.03
CA GLN A 72 2.60 -7.11 5.79
C GLN A 72 2.33 -6.92 7.29
N THR A 73 2.75 -5.78 7.84
CA THR A 73 2.49 -5.43 9.25
C THR A 73 0.99 -5.29 9.53
N MET A 74 0.25 -4.57 8.67
CA MET A 74 -1.19 -4.43 8.81
C MET A 74 -1.90 -5.78 8.72
N MET A 75 -1.45 -6.69 7.85
CA MET A 75 -2.00 -8.05 7.78
C MET A 75 -1.80 -8.83 9.09
N LEU A 76 -0.65 -8.70 9.75
CA LEU A 76 -0.40 -9.32 11.05
C LEU A 76 -1.32 -8.75 12.14
N VAL A 77 -1.47 -7.42 12.18
CA VAL A 77 -2.38 -6.76 13.13
C VAL A 77 -3.83 -7.20 12.90
N VAL A 78 -4.29 -7.23 11.64
CA VAL A 78 -5.63 -7.70 11.28
C VAL A 78 -5.85 -9.16 11.69
N ARG A 79 -4.84 -10.02 11.51
CA ARG A 79 -4.88 -11.41 12.00
C ARG A 79 -5.05 -11.46 13.51
N ASP A 80 -4.24 -10.73 14.27
CA ASP A 80 -4.28 -10.76 15.74
C ASP A 80 -5.59 -10.19 16.29
N CYS A 81 -6.09 -9.10 15.69
CA CYS A 81 -7.41 -8.56 15.95
C CYS A 81 -8.50 -9.62 15.70
N ASN A 82 -8.45 -10.35 14.59
CA ASN A 82 -9.39 -11.43 14.29
C ASN A 82 -9.30 -12.59 15.30
N ILE A 83 -8.10 -13.00 15.71
CA ILE A 83 -7.92 -14.04 16.73
C ILE A 83 -8.55 -13.59 18.06
N ARG A 84 -8.29 -12.35 18.47
CA ARG A 84 -8.87 -11.79 19.70
C ARG A 84 -10.39 -11.67 19.61
N LEU A 85 -10.91 -11.18 18.49
CA LEU A 85 -12.35 -11.11 18.24
C LEU A 85 -12.97 -12.50 18.31
N GLY A 86 -12.35 -13.53 17.71
CA GLY A 86 -12.82 -14.91 17.78
C GLY A 86 -12.90 -15.47 19.21
N LYS A 87 -12.04 -15.03 20.13
CA LYS A 87 -12.10 -15.44 21.56
C LYS A 87 -13.24 -14.77 22.34
N ILE A 88 -13.60 -13.53 21.98
CA ILE A 88 -14.59 -12.72 22.71
C ILE A 88 -15.98 -12.85 22.08
N ALA A 89 -16.04 -13.19 20.80
CA ALA A 89 -17.29 -13.20 20.05
C ALA A 89 -18.26 -14.27 20.59
N LEU A 90 -19.47 -13.84 20.93
CA LEU A 90 -20.60 -14.71 21.25
C LEU A 90 -20.94 -15.66 20.10
N ARG A 91 -20.67 -15.23 18.87
CA ARG A 91 -20.75 -16.04 17.65
C ARG A 91 -19.47 -15.81 16.84
N PRO A 92 -18.63 -16.83 16.64
CA PRO A 92 -17.40 -16.66 15.88
C PRO A 92 -17.71 -16.24 14.44
N ASN A 93 -16.77 -15.49 13.83
CA ASN A 93 -16.86 -15.16 12.41
C ASN A 93 -16.94 -16.47 11.61
N PRO A 94 -18.03 -16.72 10.85
CA PRO A 94 -18.16 -17.97 10.10
C PRO A 94 -17.23 -18.01 8.88
N LEU A 95 -16.66 -16.87 8.48
CA LEU A 95 -15.83 -16.77 7.29
C LEU A 95 -14.36 -16.99 7.64
N SER A 96 -13.70 -17.86 6.86
CA SER A 96 -12.25 -17.98 6.88
C SER A 96 -11.58 -16.74 6.27
N MET A 97 -10.30 -16.52 6.57
CA MET A 97 -9.52 -15.44 5.94
C MET A 97 -9.55 -15.52 4.41
N THR A 98 -9.54 -16.72 3.82
CA THR A 98 -9.64 -16.91 2.38
C THR A 98 -11.02 -16.53 1.85
N GLN A 99 -12.11 -16.94 2.51
CA GLN A 99 -13.47 -16.57 2.14
C GLN A 99 -13.73 -15.06 2.26
N HIS A 100 -13.10 -14.40 3.23
CA HIS A 100 -13.18 -12.96 3.35
C HIS A 100 -12.48 -12.23 2.17
N ILE A 101 -11.31 -12.71 1.75
CA ILE A 101 -10.62 -12.18 0.57
C ILE A 101 -11.43 -12.40 -0.70
N ASP A 102 -12.13 -13.54 -0.80
CA ASP A 102 -13.00 -13.84 -1.94
C ASP A 102 -14.15 -12.83 -2.06
N LEU A 103 -14.76 -12.46 -0.93
CA LEU A 103 -15.78 -11.42 -0.90
C LEU A 103 -15.22 -10.05 -1.32
N MET A 104 -13.98 -9.72 -0.93
CA MET A 104 -13.32 -8.47 -1.38
C MET A 104 -13.03 -8.48 -2.88
N ILE A 105 -12.64 -9.63 -3.45
CA ILE A 105 -12.47 -9.77 -4.90
C ILE A 105 -13.81 -9.56 -5.60
N GLU A 106 -14.88 -10.21 -5.13
CA GLU A 106 -16.22 -10.06 -5.69
C GLU A 106 -16.67 -8.59 -5.66
N SER A 107 -16.52 -7.91 -4.52
CA SER A 107 -16.89 -6.49 -4.42
C SER A 107 -16.10 -5.59 -5.38
N GLU A 108 -14.78 -5.78 -5.49
CA GLU A 108 -13.96 -4.99 -6.43
C GLU A 108 -14.34 -5.25 -7.90
N THR A 109 -14.68 -6.50 -8.24
CA THR A 109 -15.12 -6.85 -9.61
C THR A 109 -16.52 -6.32 -9.95
N MET A 110 -17.36 -6.10 -8.94
CA MET A 110 -18.69 -5.52 -9.11
C MET A 110 -18.64 -3.99 -9.19
N GLU A 111 -17.82 -3.36 -8.35
CA GLU A 111 -17.69 -1.90 -8.31
C GLU A 111 -16.94 -1.35 -9.53
N LYS A 112 -15.96 -2.09 -10.07
CA LYS A 112 -15.17 -1.74 -11.27
C LYS A 112 -14.65 -0.29 -11.28
N LYS A 113 -14.26 0.20 -10.11
CA LYS A 113 -13.60 1.51 -9.96
C LYS A 113 -12.27 1.52 -10.71
N ASP A 114 -11.77 2.68 -11.08
CA ASP A 114 -10.49 2.80 -11.78
C ASP A 114 -9.36 2.05 -11.04
N GLY A 115 -8.54 1.31 -11.80
CA GLY A 115 -7.49 0.44 -11.25
C GLY A 115 -7.99 -0.85 -10.58
N TRP A 116 -9.25 -1.27 -10.80
CA TRP A 116 -9.80 -2.49 -10.17
C TRP A 116 -9.06 -3.76 -10.60
N TYR A 117 -8.55 -3.82 -11.83
CA TYR A 117 -7.89 -5.02 -12.34
C TYR A 117 -6.61 -5.33 -11.54
N GLU A 118 -5.77 -4.32 -11.32
CA GLU A 118 -4.53 -4.41 -10.54
C GLU A 118 -4.81 -4.75 -9.07
N ARG A 119 -5.87 -4.15 -8.49
CA ARG A 119 -6.31 -4.48 -7.13
C ARG A 119 -6.77 -5.93 -7.02
N VAL A 120 -7.56 -6.42 -7.97
CA VAL A 120 -8.01 -7.83 -8.01
C VAL A 120 -6.82 -8.78 -8.14
N GLN A 121 -5.84 -8.49 -8.99
CA GLN A 121 -4.62 -9.30 -9.09
C GLN A 121 -3.85 -9.35 -7.76
N THR A 122 -3.77 -8.23 -7.06
CA THR A 122 -3.14 -8.14 -5.74
C THR A 122 -3.90 -8.96 -4.70
N LEU A 123 -5.23 -8.88 -4.69
CA LEU A 123 -6.09 -9.69 -3.82
C LEU A 123 -5.95 -11.18 -4.10
N TYR A 124 -5.80 -11.61 -5.36
CA TYR A 124 -5.50 -13.01 -5.68
C TYR A 124 -4.16 -13.49 -5.09
N ARG A 125 -3.13 -12.63 -5.10
CA ARG A 125 -1.84 -12.95 -4.46
C ARG A 125 -2.01 -13.09 -2.94
N PHE A 126 -2.78 -12.21 -2.30
CA PHE A 126 -3.08 -12.32 -0.88
C PHE A 126 -3.90 -13.55 -0.54
N ARG A 127 -4.88 -13.92 -1.37
CA ARG A 127 -5.65 -15.17 -1.23
C ARG A 127 -4.72 -16.39 -1.21
N LYS A 128 -3.77 -16.48 -2.15
CA LYS A 128 -2.78 -17.57 -2.19
C LYS A 128 -1.94 -17.62 -0.92
N ARG A 129 -1.44 -16.46 -0.44
CA ARG A 129 -0.68 -16.39 0.82
C ARG A 129 -1.54 -16.85 2.01
N ALA A 130 -2.78 -16.41 2.10
CA ALA A 130 -3.71 -16.80 3.16
C ALA A 130 -4.02 -18.32 3.13
N GLN A 131 -4.12 -18.91 1.94
CA GLN A 131 -4.31 -20.34 1.77
C GLN A 131 -3.11 -21.13 2.31
N VAL A 132 -1.87 -20.75 1.96
CA VAL A 132 -0.66 -21.39 2.49
C VAL A 132 -0.63 -21.37 4.02
N VAL A 133 -1.08 -20.26 4.64
CA VAL A 133 -1.15 -20.19 6.10
C VAL A 133 -2.24 -21.10 6.67
N ASN A 134 -3.42 -21.16 6.05
CA ASN A 134 -4.47 -22.08 6.48
C ASN A 134 -4.01 -23.55 6.36
N ASP A 135 -3.33 -23.90 5.27
CA ASP A 135 -2.81 -25.24 5.04
C ASP A 135 -1.74 -25.59 6.10
N ALA A 136 -0.82 -24.66 6.39
CA ALA A 136 0.16 -24.81 7.46
C ALA A 136 -0.50 -24.97 8.84
N GLU A 137 -1.51 -24.17 9.17
CA GLU A 137 -2.27 -24.29 10.42
C GLU A 137 -2.97 -25.65 10.53
N SER A 138 -3.50 -26.18 9.43
CA SER A 138 -4.13 -27.51 9.39
C SER A 138 -3.11 -28.63 9.63
N PHE A 139 -1.93 -28.54 9.00
CA PHE A 139 -0.81 -29.46 9.20
C PHE A 139 -0.30 -29.43 10.64
N PHE A 140 -0.12 -28.24 11.24
CA PHE A 140 0.32 -28.12 12.63
C PHE A 140 -0.70 -28.69 13.62
N LYS A 141 -2.00 -28.49 13.39
CA LYS A 141 -3.06 -29.12 14.21
C LYS A 141 -3.01 -30.64 14.12
N GLU A 142 -2.80 -31.19 12.92
CA GLU A 142 -2.66 -32.63 12.70
C GLU A 142 -1.40 -33.19 13.39
N ALA A 143 -0.26 -32.52 13.27
CA ALA A 143 0.98 -32.91 13.94
C ALA A 143 0.88 -32.85 15.48
N ILE A 144 0.13 -31.90 16.04
CA ILE A 144 -0.17 -31.83 17.48
C ILE A 144 -1.06 -33.01 17.90
N ASN A 145 -2.09 -33.34 17.14
CA ASN A 145 -2.97 -34.48 17.42
C ASN A 145 -2.21 -35.82 17.37
N LEU A 146 -1.17 -35.91 16.53
CA LEU A 146 -0.28 -37.07 16.42
C LEU A 146 0.85 -37.09 17.46
N GLY A 147 0.95 -36.07 18.33
CA GLY A 147 1.94 -36.02 19.42
C GLY A 147 3.38 -35.77 18.99
N VAL A 148 3.61 -35.23 17.78
CA VAL A 148 4.93 -35.17 17.14
C VAL A 148 5.76 -33.93 17.55
N THR A 149 5.15 -32.90 18.14
CA THR A 149 5.83 -31.60 18.35
C THR A 149 6.28 -31.37 19.79
N GLY A 150 7.60 -31.19 19.98
CA GLY A 150 8.20 -30.73 21.23
C GLY A 150 8.05 -29.22 21.43
N ASN A 151 7.84 -28.79 22.68
CA ASN A 151 7.69 -27.39 23.07
C ASN A 151 8.95 -26.56 22.74
N ARG A 152 8.93 -25.83 21.61
CA ARG A 152 9.76 -24.62 21.44
C ARG A 152 8.84 -23.47 21.06
N ARG A 153 8.17 -22.90 22.07
CA ARG A 153 7.49 -21.61 21.94
C ARG A 153 8.53 -20.54 22.24
N GLU A 154 9.05 -19.87 21.22
CA GLU A 154 9.48 -18.49 21.44
C GLU A 154 8.21 -17.67 21.61
N ASP A 155 8.14 -16.89 22.70
CA ASP A 155 6.96 -16.11 23.02
C ASP A 155 6.72 -15.06 21.92
N LYS A 156 5.48 -14.97 21.45
CA LYS A 156 5.07 -14.08 20.34
C LYS A 156 5.43 -12.61 20.62
N GLU A 157 5.41 -12.21 21.89
CA GLU A 157 5.81 -10.89 22.37
C GLU A 157 7.28 -10.58 22.04
N THR A 158 8.16 -11.58 22.14
CA THR A 158 9.60 -11.47 21.88
C THR A 158 9.90 -11.28 20.39
N ILE A 159 9.09 -11.90 19.52
CA ILE A 159 9.19 -11.73 18.06
C ILE A 159 8.72 -10.33 17.67
N PHE A 160 7.57 -9.89 18.18
CA PHE A 160 7.05 -8.54 17.93
C PHE A 160 7.98 -7.43 18.45
N GLN A 161 8.60 -7.62 19.62
CA GLN A 161 9.57 -6.64 20.15
C GLN A 161 10.85 -6.59 19.33
N ARG A 162 11.42 -7.75 18.93
CA ARG A 162 12.57 -7.78 18.00
C ARG A 162 12.27 -7.08 16.68
N PHE A 163 11.04 -7.20 16.17
CA PHE A 163 10.61 -6.48 14.97
C PHE A 163 10.44 -4.98 15.21
N ARG A 164 9.83 -4.57 16.33
CA ARG A 164 9.66 -3.15 16.71
C ARG A 164 11.01 -2.45 16.86
N ASP A 165 11.96 -3.07 17.55
CA ASP A 165 13.31 -2.53 17.77
C ASP A 165 14.07 -2.34 16.45
N LYS A 166 13.85 -3.22 15.48
CA LYS A 166 14.41 -3.14 14.12
C LYS A 166 13.82 -1.98 13.31
N PHE A 167 12.57 -1.59 13.59
CA PHE A 167 11.86 -0.49 12.93
C PHE A 167 12.18 0.87 13.57
N GLU A 168 12.25 0.93 14.91
CA GLU A 168 12.58 2.16 15.63
C GLU A 168 14.05 2.56 15.48
N GLY A 169 14.96 1.59 15.33
CA GLY A 169 16.39 1.81 15.13
C GLY A 169 16.79 2.43 13.77
N LYS A 170 15.90 2.45 12.78
CA LYS A 170 16.17 3.05 11.46
C LYS A 170 15.79 4.54 11.34
N ARG A 171 15.17 5.14 12.36
CA ARG A 171 14.76 6.57 12.34
C ARG A 171 15.88 7.56 12.69
N HIS A 172 17.10 7.10 12.99
CA HIS A 172 18.24 7.97 13.31
C HIS A 172 19.54 7.49 12.65
N THR A 173 19.67 7.69 11.33
CA THR A 173 20.98 8.02 10.70
C THR A 173 20.72 8.75 9.39
N ASP A 174 20.39 10.04 9.47
CA ASP A 174 20.73 10.96 8.39
C ASP A 174 22.19 11.39 8.58
N GLY A 175 23.02 11.19 7.56
CA GLY A 175 24.28 11.92 7.38
C GLY A 175 25.55 11.07 7.33
N GLN A 176 25.93 10.64 6.12
CA GLN A 176 27.09 11.16 5.34
C GLN A 176 27.67 10.07 4.42
N PRO A 177 28.13 10.40 3.19
CA PRO A 177 28.46 9.41 2.17
C PRO A 177 29.89 8.90 2.37
N THR A 178 30.06 7.58 2.32
CA THR A 178 31.39 6.99 2.17
C THR A 178 31.58 6.51 0.75
N SER A 179 32.58 7.13 0.14
CA SER A 179 33.20 6.86 -1.15
C SER A 179 33.62 5.41 -1.35
N ASN A 180 33.51 4.99 -2.62
CA ASN A 180 34.33 4.03 -3.36
C ASN A 180 34.23 2.54 -3.00
N SER A 181 33.73 1.76 -3.97
CA SER A 181 34.61 0.88 -4.75
C SER A 181 33.93 0.43 -6.04
N SER A 182 34.61 0.74 -7.14
CA SER A 182 34.53 0.13 -8.47
C SER A 182 34.15 -1.34 -8.48
N GLU A 183 33.22 -1.70 -9.37
CA GLU A 183 33.32 -2.92 -10.18
C GLU A 183 32.54 -2.73 -11.48
N THR A 184 33.32 -2.60 -12.56
CA THR A 184 32.87 -2.63 -13.95
C THR A 184 32.33 -4.02 -14.29
N SER A 185 31.10 -4.09 -14.78
CA SER A 185 30.58 -5.25 -15.51
C SER A 185 29.78 -4.74 -16.69
N THR A 186 30.40 -4.79 -17.86
CA THR A 186 29.76 -4.67 -19.17
C THR A 186 28.74 -5.80 -19.34
N VAL A 187 27.46 -5.47 -19.49
CA VAL A 187 26.47 -6.38 -20.07
C VAL A 187 25.67 -5.62 -21.11
N GLU A 188 25.67 -6.20 -22.29
CA GLU A 188 25.14 -5.71 -23.57
C GLU A 188 23.62 -5.47 -23.54
N GLU A 189 23.18 -4.43 -24.24
CA GLU A 189 21.78 -4.16 -24.58
C GLU A 189 21.18 -5.32 -25.40
N PRO A 190 19.88 -5.57 -25.24
CA PRO A 190 19.06 -5.84 -26.41
C PRO A 190 17.95 -4.79 -26.57
N ASN A 191 18.16 -4.00 -27.60
CA ASN A 191 17.26 -3.08 -28.26
C ASN A 191 15.98 -3.79 -28.72
N ALA A 192 14.79 -3.37 -28.26
CA ALA A 192 13.50 -3.71 -28.87
C ALA A 192 12.36 -2.81 -28.36
N CYS A 193 12.20 -1.63 -28.95
CA CYS A 193 10.89 -1.00 -29.05
C CYS A 193 10.79 -0.37 -30.44
N ASN A 194 10.23 -1.12 -31.40
CA ASN A 194 9.89 -0.59 -32.70
C ASN A 194 8.40 -0.26 -32.70
N GLU A 195 8.10 1.01 -32.92
CA GLU A 195 6.79 1.53 -33.29
C GLU A 195 6.33 0.87 -34.59
N GLN A 196 5.10 0.37 -34.62
CA GLN A 196 4.36 0.27 -35.87
C GLN A 196 2.98 0.90 -35.66
N GLN A 197 2.89 2.13 -36.15
CA GLN A 197 1.65 2.78 -36.57
C GLN A 197 0.96 1.87 -37.59
N GLN A 198 -0.33 1.62 -37.39
CA GLN A 198 -1.21 1.15 -38.44
C GLN A 198 -2.29 2.22 -38.66
N THR A 199 -2.04 3.01 -39.68
CA THR A 199 -3.04 3.84 -40.37
C THR A 199 -3.88 2.92 -41.23
N ASP A 200 -5.18 2.80 -40.94
CA ASP A 200 -6.15 2.24 -41.87
C ASP A 200 -7.19 3.33 -42.16
N ASP A 201 -6.83 4.23 -43.09
CA ASP A 201 -7.80 4.88 -43.97
C ASP A 201 -8.02 3.92 -45.14
N SER A 202 -9.21 3.35 -45.23
CA SER A 202 -9.77 2.91 -46.51
C SER A 202 -11.26 3.21 -46.54
N ASP A 203 -11.53 4.37 -47.14
CA ASP A 203 -12.69 4.70 -47.94
C ASP A 203 -13.24 3.53 -48.79
N ILE A 204 -14.51 3.66 -49.22
CA ILE A 204 -15.33 2.86 -50.18
C ILE A 204 -16.51 2.16 -49.45
N THR A 205 -17.80 2.41 -49.69
CA THR A 205 -18.53 3.16 -50.73
C THR A 205 -20.02 3.28 -50.34
N LYS A 206 -20.62 4.45 -50.54
CA LYS A 206 -21.90 4.78 -51.23
C LYS A 206 -22.62 5.97 -50.62
#